data_AF-A0A645DWC9-F1
#
_entry.id   AF-A0A645DWC9-F1
#
_cell.length_a   1.000
_cell.length_b   1.000
_cell.length_c   1.000
_cell.angle_alpha   90.00
_cell.angle_beta   90.00
_cell.angle_gamma   90.00
#
_symmetry.space_group_name_H-M   'P 1'
#
loop_
_entity.id
_entity.type
_entity.pdbx_description
1 polymer ?
#
loop_
_entity_poly.entity_id
_entity_poly.type
_entity_poly.pdbx_seq_one_letter_code
_entity_poly.pdbx_strand_id
1 'polypeptide(L)'
;MTLLVFNPGTIHQPLVIIQFLIFGTFMILLPFSRMMHFAVKYFFYHNIMWDDERMTPGSKMEQDMSCYLNYRVNWSADHVQTRASWSAQAVQGKEDAHTK
;
A
#
# COMPACT_ATOMS: atom_id res chain seq x y z
N MET A 1 5.83 -24.45 29.97
CA MET A 1 5.05 -24.68 28.72
C MET A 1 3.57 -24.83 29.07
N THR A 2 2.93 -23.78 29.58
CA THR A 2 1.53 -23.83 30.08
C THR A 2 0.56 -23.03 29.20
N LEU A 3 1.05 -22.00 28.49
CA LEU A 3 0.22 -21.12 27.66
C LEU A 3 -0.27 -21.79 26.37
N LEU A 4 0.55 -22.65 25.76
CA LEU A 4 0.20 -23.35 24.50
C LEU A 4 -0.77 -24.51 24.69
N VAL A 5 -0.97 -24.97 25.94
CA VAL A 5 -1.83 -26.11 26.29
C VAL A 5 -3.12 -25.63 27.00
N PHE A 6 -3.38 -24.31 27.02
CA PHE A 6 -4.55 -23.70 27.67
C PHE A 6 -4.81 -24.22 29.09
N ASN A 7 -3.76 -24.37 29.90
CA ASN A 7 -3.88 -24.74 31.30
C ASN A 7 -3.53 -23.51 32.18
N PRO A 8 -4.53 -22.68 32.54
CA PRO A 8 -4.28 -21.47 33.32
C PRO A 8 -3.94 -21.83 34.77
N GLY A 9 -2.65 -21.76 35.11
CA GLY A 9 -2.23 -21.71 36.51
C GLY A 9 -2.52 -20.35 37.13
N THR A 10 -2.78 -20.29 38.43
CA THR A 10 -2.94 -19.02 39.15
C THR A 10 -1.63 -18.25 39.21
N ILE A 11 -1.59 -17.08 38.57
CA ILE A 11 -0.44 -16.17 38.58
C ILE A 11 -0.66 -15.13 39.67
N HIS A 12 0.20 -15.11 40.68
CA HIS A 12 0.07 -14.22 41.84
C HIS A 12 0.87 -12.91 41.71
N GLN A 13 1.75 -12.79 40.72
CA GLN A 13 2.66 -11.66 40.56
C GLN A 13 2.07 -10.59 39.63
N PRO A 14 1.76 -9.37 40.11
CA PRO A 14 1.06 -8.36 39.32
C PRO A 14 1.86 -7.85 38.11
N LEU A 15 3.19 -7.79 38.24
CA LEU A 15 4.07 -7.38 37.13
C LEU A 15 3.98 -8.35 35.94
N VAL A 16 3.89 -9.65 36.22
CA VAL A 16 3.78 -10.68 35.19
C VAL A 16 2.43 -10.56 34.46
N ILE A 17 1.36 -10.26 35.18
CA ILE A 17 0.04 -10.02 34.58
C ILE A 17 0.09 -8.81 33.64
N ILE A 18 0.70 -7.71 34.08
CA ILE A 18 0.87 -6.50 33.25
C ILE A 18 1.65 -6.83 31.97
N GLN A 19 2.75 -7.58 32.08
CA GLN A 19 3.54 -7.98 30.92
C GLN A 19 2.73 -8.81 29.92
N PHE A 20 1.91 -9.75 30.40
CA PHE A 20 1.03 -10.54 29.53
C PHE A 20 -0.05 -9.68 28.87
N LEU A 21 -0.62 -8.71 29.57
CA LEU A 21 -1.59 -7.78 29.00
C LEU A 21 -0.98 -6.89 27.92
N ILE A 22 0.22 -6.36 28.16
CA ILE A 22 0.96 -5.56 27.17
C ILE A 22 1.30 -6.43 25.95
N PHE A 23 1.81 -7.65 26.17
CA PHE A 23 2.15 -8.56 25.09
C PHE A 23 0.94 -8.99 24.26
N GLY A 24 -0.18 -9.33 24.92
CA GLY A 24 -1.43 -9.66 24.24
C GLY A 24 -1.98 -8.49 23.42
N THR A 25 -1.94 -7.28 23.98
CA THR A 25 -2.34 -6.06 23.27
C THR A 25 -1.43 -5.80 22.08
N PHE A 26 -0.11 -5.97 22.23
CA PHE A 26 0.84 -5.87 21.12
C PHE A 26 0.55 -6.86 19.99
N MET A 27 0.26 -8.12 20.32
CA MET A 27 -0.12 -9.14 19.33
C MET A 27 -1.41 -8.78 18.57
N ILE A 28 -2.40 -8.21 19.25
CA ILE A 28 -3.66 -7.76 18.62
C ILE A 28 -3.41 -6.54 17.71
N LEU A 29 -2.51 -5.63 18.09
CA LEU A 29 -2.18 -4.43 17.31
C LEU A 29 -1.21 -4.68 16.16
N LEU A 30 -0.42 -5.77 16.23
CA LEU A 30 0.55 -6.16 15.20
C LEU A 30 -0.06 -6.15 13.80
N PRO A 31 -1.22 -6.82 13.51
CA PRO A 31 -1.84 -6.84 12.18
C PRO A 31 -2.29 -5.47 11.64
N PHE A 32 -2.43 -4.46 12.51
CA PHE A 32 -2.88 -3.11 12.12
C PHE A 32 -1.73 -2.11 12.03
N SER A 33 -0.49 -2.56 12.26
CA SER A 33 0.69 -1.71 12.24
C SER A 33 1.41 -1.74 10.88
N ARG A 34 2.30 -0.76 10.66
CA ARG A 34 3.19 -0.76 9.49
C ARG A 34 4.11 -1.99 9.44
N MET A 35 4.27 -2.74 10.53
CA MET A 35 5.10 -3.95 10.54
C MET A 35 4.49 -5.09 9.69
N MET A 36 3.19 -5.07 9.41
CA MET A 36 2.56 -6.07 8.54
C MET A 36 3.00 -5.99 7.08
N HIS A 37 3.56 -4.86 6.64
CA HIS A 37 4.11 -4.75 5.30
C HIS A 37 5.14 -5.86 5.02
N PHE A 38 5.90 -6.31 6.01
CA PHE A 38 6.88 -7.40 5.83
C PHE A 38 6.22 -8.76 5.61
N ALA A 39 5.17 -9.08 6.36
CA ALA A 39 4.44 -10.34 6.22
C ALA A 39 3.72 -10.40 4.88
N VAL A 40 2.99 -9.34 4.53
CA VAL A 40 2.29 -9.23 3.23
C VAL A 40 3.29 -9.28 2.08
N LYS A 41 4.40 -8.54 2.18
CA LYS A 41 5.44 -8.59 1.16
C LYS A 41 5.98 -10.01 0.99
N TYR A 42 6.26 -10.75 2.06
CA TYR A 42 6.75 -12.13 1.94
C TYR A 42 5.80 -13.04 1.15
N PHE A 43 4.49 -12.99 1.43
CA PHE A 43 3.51 -13.84 0.73
C PHE A 43 3.17 -13.36 -0.67
N PHE A 44 3.07 -12.04 -0.88
CA PHE A 44 2.65 -11.44 -2.14
C PHE A 44 3.82 -11.00 -3.02
N TYR A 45 5.07 -11.21 -2.61
CA TYR A 45 6.25 -10.76 -3.36
C TYR A 45 6.22 -11.25 -4.79
N HIS A 46 6.00 -12.56 -4.97
CA HIS A 46 6.02 -13.16 -6.30
C HIS A 46 4.84 -12.68 -7.15
N ASN A 47 3.63 -12.62 -6.59
CA ASN A 47 2.48 -12.14 -7.33
C ASN A 47 2.66 -10.69 -7.76
N ILE A 48 3.01 -9.79 -6.85
CA ILE A 48 3.16 -8.36 -7.14
C ILE A 48 4.29 -8.10 -8.14
N MET A 49 5.41 -8.82 -8.05
CA MET A 49 6.56 -8.60 -8.93
C MET A 49 6.32 -9.07 -10.37
N TRP A 50 5.42 -10.04 -10.57
CA TRP A 50 5.14 -10.63 -11.89
C TRP A 50 3.71 -10.33 -12.38
N ASP A 51 3.02 -9.36 -11.76
CA ASP A 51 1.66 -8.93 -12.11
C ASP A 51 1.62 -8.01 -13.36
N ASP A 52 2.47 -8.29 -14.36
CA ASP A 52 2.54 -7.53 -15.60
C ASP A 52 1.49 -8.05 -16.59
N GLU A 53 0.21 -7.79 -16.30
CA GLU A 53 -0.87 -8.12 -17.23
C GLU A 53 -0.84 -7.17 -18.45
N ARG A 54 -1.06 -7.73 -19.65
CA ARG A 54 -1.10 -6.93 -20.87
C ARG A 54 -2.35 -6.05 -20.89
N MET A 55 -2.16 -4.75 -21.09
CA MET A 55 -3.25 -3.82 -21.42
C MET A 55 -3.93 -4.22 -22.74
N THR A 56 -5.19 -4.65 -22.68
CA THR A 56 -6.01 -4.92 -23.87
C THR A 56 -7.06 -3.83 -24.09
N PRO A 57 -7.36 -3.46 -25.35
CA PRO A 57 -8.42 -2.50 -25.66
C PRO A 57 -9.77 -2.93 -25.09
N GLY A 58 -10.49 -2.01 -24.45
CA GLY A 58 -11.77 -2.22 -23.78
C GLY A 58 -11.69 -2.88 -22.40
N SER A 59 -10.48 -3.21 -21.92
CA SER A 59 -10.33 -3.83 -20.59
C SER A 59 -10.74 -2.89 -19.46
N LYS A 60 -11.08 -3.48 -18.30
CA LYS A 60 -11.30 -2.71 -17.08
C LYS A 60 -10.07 -1.88 -16.71
N MET A 61 -8.87 -2.44 -16.91
CA MET A 61 -7.61 -1.75 -16.63
C MET A 61 -7.44 -0.48 -17.47
N GLU A 62 -7.83 -0.50 -18.75
CA GLU A 62 -7.81 0.69 -19.61
C GLU A 62 -8.83 1.76 -19.15
N GLN A 63 -10.03 1.33 -18.72
CA GLN A 63 -11.06 2.24 -18.22
C GLN A 63 -10.61 2.92 -16.91
N ASP A 64 -10.07 2.14 -15.98
CA ASP A 64 -9.54 2.64 -14.71
C ASP A 64 -8.37 3.62 -14.95
N MET A 65 -7.45 3.27 -15.85
CA MET A 65 -6.34 4.15 -16.25
C MET A 65 -6.84 5.45 -16.89
N SER A 66 -7.86 5.38 -17.74
CA SER A 66 -8.48 6.57 -18.36
C SER A 66 -9.10 7.49 -17.31
N CYS A 67 -9.70 6.95 -16.25
CA CYS A 67 -10.20 7.73 -15.12
C CYS A 67 -9.05 8.44 -14.39
N TYR A 68 -7.97 7.72 -14.10
CA TYR A 68 -6.80 8.27 -13.42
C TYR A 68 -6.08 9.35 -14.23
N LEU A 69 -6.04 9.24 -15.56
CA LEU A 69 -5.48 10.27 -16.44
C LEU A 69 -6.25 11.60 -16.38
N ASN A 70 -7.51 11.59 -15.94
CA ASN A 70 -8.31 12.81 -15.75
C ASN A 70 -8.08 13.49 -14.39
N TYR A 71 -7.31 12.90 -13.48
CA TYR A 71 -6.98 13.55 -12.21
C TYR A 71 -6.12 14.78 -12.41
N ARG A 72 -6.49 15.85 -11.69
CA ARG A 72 -5.79 17.13 -11.72
C ARG A 72 -4.53 17.06 -10.86
N VAL A 73 -3.44 17.53 -11.44
CA VAL A 73 -2.16 17.64 -10.73
C VAL A 73 -2.17 18.87 -9.83
N ASN A 74 -1.89 18.69 -8.54
CA ASN A 74 -1.94 19.75 -7.53
C ASN A 74 -0.56 20.34 -7.17
N TRP A 75 0.52 19.75 -7.70
CA TRP A 75 1.89 20.23 -7.50
C TRP A 75 2.38 21.00 -8.74
N SER A 76 3.45 21.77 -8.57
CA SER A 76 4.01 22.64 -9.60
C SER A 76 5.50 22.33 -9.83
N ALA A 77 5.90 22.31 -11.09
CA ALA A 77 7.29 22.30 -11.55
C ALA A 77 7.36 22.92 -12.96
N ASP A 78 8.55 23.31 -13.40
CA ASP A 78 8.76 24.06 -14.66
C ASP A 78 8.18 23.36 -15.91
N HIS A 79 8.14 22.02 -15.91
CA HIS A 79 7.64 21.19 -17.01
C HIS A 79 6.21 20.65 -16.77
N VAL A 80 5.53 21.11 -15.71
CA VAL A 80 4.22 20.59 -15.30
C VAL A 80 3.18 21.70 -15.26
N GLN A 81 2.12 21.51 -16.04
CA GLN A 81 0.95 22.38 -15.99
C GLN A 81 0.18 22.15 -14.69
N THR A 82 0.29 23.11 -13.75
CA THR A 82 -0.43 23.05 -12.48
C THR A 82 -1.95 23.07 -12.74
N ARG A 83 -2.73 22.24 -12.01
CA ARG A 83 -4.20 22.13 -12.10
C ARG A 83 -4.76 21.53 -13.40
N ALA A 84 -3.92 21.21 -14.37
CA ALA A 84 -4.29 20.44 -15.56
C ALA A 84 -4.31 18.92 -15.26
N SER A 85 -5.02 18.13 -16.08
CA SER A 85 -5.11 16.66 -15.94
C SER A 85 -3.93 15.96 -16.59
N TRP A 86 -3.52 14.79 -16.12
CA TRP A 86 -2.40 14.05 -16.72
C TRP A 86 -2.50 13.86 -18.25
N SER A 87 -3.72 13.73 -18.78
CA SER A 87 -3.98 13.71 -20.22
C SER A 87 -3.51 14.98 -20.96
N ALA A 88 -3.73 16.17 -20.39
CA ALA A 88 -3.29 17.43 -20.97
C ALA A 88 -1.76 17.57 -20.94
N GLN A 89 -1.13 17.11 -19.85
CA GLN A 89 0.31 17.11 -19.68
C GLN A 89 1.00 16.23 -20.73
N ALA A 90 0.41 15.07 -21.03
CA ALA A 90 0.92 14.16 -22.06
C ALA A 90 0.89 14.77 -23.47
N VAL A 91 -0.12 15.59 -23.78
CA VAL A 91 -0.21 16.30 -25.06
C VAL A 91 0.88 17.36 -25.17
N GLN A 92 1.07 18.18 -24.13
CA GLN A 92 2.11 19.21 -24.12
C GLN A 92 3.52 18.62 -24.28
N GLY A 93 3.83 17.55 -23.55
CA GLY A 93 5.16 16.91 -23.64
C GLY A 93 5.48 16.42 -25.06
N LYS A 94 4.46 16.06 -25.85
CA LYS A 94 4.63 15.71 -27.26
C LYS A 94 4.95 16.95 -28.11
N GLU A 95 4.28 18.08 -27.87
CA GLU A 95 4.51 19.34 -28.59
C GLU A 95 5.92 19.89 -28.31
N ASP A 96 6.38 19.83 -27.06
CA ASP A 96 7.71 20.26 -26.62
C ASP A 96 8.83 19.39 -27.22
N ALA A 97 8.56 18.10 -27.44
CA ALA A 97 9.49 17.16 -28.05
C ALA A 97 9.63 17.36 -29.57
N HIS A 98 8.61 17.90 -30.24
CA HIS A 98 8.64 18.18 -31.68
C HIS A 98 9.21 19.56 -32.03
N THR A 99 9.34 20.47 -31.05
CA THR A 99 9.88 21.83 -31.25
C THR A 99 11.37 21.96 -30.95
N LYS A 100 12.01 20.90 -30.46
CA LYS A 100 13.48 20.78 -30.34
C LYS A 100 14.06 19.95 -31.47
#